data_AF-A0A140LIH3-F1
#
_entry.id   AF-A0A140LIH3-F1
#
_cell.length_a   1.000
_cell.length_b   1.000
_cell.length_c   1.000
_cell.angle_alpha   90.00
_cell.angle_beta   90.00
_cell.angle_gamma   90.00
#
_symmetry.space_group_name_H-M   'P 1'
#
loop_
_entity.id
_entity.type
_entity.pdbx_description
1 polymer ?
#
loop_
_entity_poly.entity_id
_entity_poly.type
_entity_poly.pdbx_seq_one_letter_code
_entity_poly.pdbx_strand_id
1 'polypeptide(L)'
;MRGREARCICCASQPLAGFPCFVGVAAAAPPPVNSITLIVLSSEEGTSELRLERMLHMVFGAMVLIVGLEELTNIRNVERLKKELRASYCLIDSFLGNSELIGDLTQCVDCVIPPEGSAMQETLSGFAEATGTAFVSLLVSGRVVAATEGWWRLGMPEAVLLPWLVGSLPPQAARDYPVYLPHGSPTVPHR
;
A
#
# COMPACT_ATOMS: atom_id res chain seq x y z
N MET A 1 -1.35 -16.43 40.81
CA MET A 1 -1.95 -17.32 39.80
C MET A 1 -2.42 -16.43 38.66
N ARG A 2 -1.60 -16.27 37.62
CA ARG A 2 -1.56 -17.03 36.35
C ARG A 2 -2.76 -16.69 35.45
N GLY A 3 -2.47 -16.00 34.35
CA GLY A 3 -3.45 -15.63 33.30
C GLY A 3 -2.97 -14.48 32.42
N ARG A 4 -1.71 -14.50 31.95
CA ARG A 4 -1.25 -13.61 30.87
C ARG A 4 -1.31 -14.42 29.58
N GLU A 5 -2.36 -14.22 28.79
CA GLU A 5 -2.33 -14.50 27.36
C GLU A 5 -2.46 -13.19 26.62
N ALA A 6 -1.42 -12.84 25.87
CA ALA A 6 -1.49 -11.92 24.75
C ALA A 6 -0.53 -12.45 23.69
N ARG A 7 -1.04 -13.31 22.82
CA ARG A 7 -0.41 -13.70 21.56
C ARG A 7 -1.06 -12.90 20.44
N CYS A 8 -0.29 -12.02 19.82
CA CYS A 8 -0.44 -11.66 18.41
C CYS A 8 0.92 -11.19 17.90
N ILE A 9 1.79 -12.17 17.67
CA ILE A 9 3.01 -12.03 16.90
C ILE A 9 2.65 -12.44 15.47
N CYS A 10 2.70 -11.52 14.50
CA CYS A 10 2.85 -11.89 13.10
C CYS A 10 4.32 -11.67 12.72
N CYS A 11 5.17 -12.64 13.06
CA CYS A 11 6.44 -12.82 12.38
C CYS A 11 6.16 -13.54 11.07
N ALA A 12 6.43 -12.89 9.94
CA ALA A 12 6.85 -13.59 8.73
C ALA A 12 8.34 -13.31 8.56
N SER A 13 9.16 -13.97 9.38
CA SER A 13 10.61 -13.97 9.23
C SER A 13 11.01 -15.14 8.34
N GLN A 14 11.45 -14.86 7.12
CA GLN A 14 12.52 -15.64 6.50
C GLN A 14 13.76 -14.74 6.43
N PRO A 15 14.88 -15.12 7.07
CA PRO A 15 16.08 -14.32 7.07
C PRO A 15 16.75 -14.46 5.69
N LEU A 16 16.59 -13.46 4.83
CA LEU A 16 17.53 -13.26 3.74
C LEU A 16 18.68 -12.40 4.29
N ALA A 17 19.85 -13.02 4.39
CA ALA A 17 21.08 -12.37 4.78
C ALA A 17 21.32 -11.12 3.90
N GLY A 18 21.26 -9.92 4.49
CA GLY A 18 21.66 -8.68 3.81
C GLY A 18 20.81 -7.42 3.99
N PHE A 19 19.71 -7.44 4.76
CA PHE A 19 18.83 -6.26 4.91
C PHE A 19 18.85 -5.66 6.33
N PRO A 20 19.07 -4.33 6.51
CA PRO A 20 19.20 -3.70 7.82
C PRO A 20 17.89 -3.17 8.43
N CYS A 21 16.74 -3.34 7.76
CA CYS A 21 15.46 -2.80 8.22
C CYS A 21 14.44 -3.91 8.50
N PHE A 22 14.15 -4.18 9.77
CA PHE A 22 13.06 -5.05 10.18
C PHE A 22 11.86 -4.20 10.60
N VAL A 23 10.77 -4.26 9.84
CA VAL A 23 9.48 -3.76 10.31
C VAL A 23 8.80 -4.89 11.08
N GLY A 24 8.91 -4.80 12.40
CA GLY A 24 8.20 -5.67 13.33
C GLY A 24 7.08 -4.90 14.02
N VAL A 25 5.84 -5.39 13.92
CA VAL A 25 4.72 -4.89 14.73
C VAL A 25 4.93 -5.39 16.18
N ALA A 26 5.47 -4.54 17.07
CA ALA A 26 5.81 -4.92 18.44
C ALA A 26 5.35 -3.89 19.47
N ALA A 27 4.20 -4.11 20.11
CA ALA A 27 3.55 -3.18 21.04
C ALA A 27 4.45 -2.70 22.20
N ALA A 28 4.67 -1.39 22.29
CA ALA A 28 5.15 -0.70 23.49
C ALA A 28 4.03 0.17 24.06
N ALA A 29 3.81 0.07 25.38
CA ALA A 29 2.64 0.51 26.16
C ALA A 29 1.36 -0.32 25.92
N PRO A 30 0.56 -0.63 26.96
CA PRO A 30 -0.74 -1.30 26.77
C PRO A 30 -1.65 -0.36 25.96
N PRO A 31 -1.97 -0.70 24.70
CA PRO A 31 -2.87 0.12 23.90
C PRO A 31 -4.28 0.03 24.47
N PRO A 32 -5.17 1.00 24.17
CA PRO A 32 -6.60 0.81 24.42
C PRO A 32 -7.07 -0.49 23.78
N VAL A 33 -7.97 -1.20 24.46
CA VAL A 33 -8.55 -2.44 23.95
C VAL A 33 -9.19 -2.16 22.59
N ASN A 34 -8.64 -2.78 21.52
CA ASN A 34 -9.03 -2.63 20.11
C ASN A 34 -8.35 -1.50 19.30
N SER A 35 -7.07 -1.20 19.52
CA SER A 35 -6.29 -0.34 18.61
C SER A 35 -5.15 -1.08 17.89
N ILE A 36 -4.87 -0.71 16.65
CA ILE A 36 -3.68 -1.14 15.90
C ILE A 36 -2.56 -0.14 16.19
N THR A 37 -1.39 -0.64 16.58
CA THR A 37 -0.19 0.19 16.77
C THR A 37 0.88 -0.26 15.79
N LEU A 38 1.29 0.63 14.90
CA LEU A 38 2.39 0.40 13.95
C LEU A 38 3.70 0.88 14.57
N ILE A 39 4.71 0.03 14.48
CA ILE A 39 6.01 0.28 15.10
C ILE A 39 7.09 -0.04 14.07
N VAL A 40 8.00 0.90 13.90
CA VAL A 40 9.13 0.82 12.99
C VAL A 40 10.42 0.90 13.80
N LEU A 41 11.35 0.01 13.49
CA LEU A 41 12.68 -0.04 14.08
C LEU A 41 13.70 0.03 12.94
N SER A 42 14.64 0.96 13.04
CA SER A 42 15.75 1.10 12.10
C SER A 42 17.06 0.92 12.84
N SER A 43 17.95 0.10 12.27
CA SER A 43 19.32 -0.05 12.76
C SER A 43 20.31 0.85 12.00
N GLU A 44 19.85 1.56 10.96
CA GLU A 44 20.71 2.41 10.13
C GLU A 44 20.95 3.78 10.78
N GLU A 45 22.22 4.06 11.07
CA GLU A 45 22.69 5.37 11.50
C GLU A 45 22.43 6.41 10.38
N GLY A 46 21.64 7.44 10.69
CA GLY A 46 21.28 8.52 9.76
C GLY A 46 19.89 8.40 9.12
N THR A 47 19.08 7.41 9.49
CA THR A 47 17.67 7.39 9.09
C THR A 47 16.89 8.54 9.74
N SER A 48 16.29 9.39 8.90
CA SER A 48 15.51 10.53 9.39
C SER A 48 14.16 10.07 9.95
N GLU A 49 13.72 10.69 11.06
CA GLU A 49 12.38 10.44 11.63
C GLU A 49 11.27 10.64 10.60
N LEU A 50 11.40 11.66 9.74
CA LEU A 50 10.49 11.94 8.63
C LEU A 50 10.37 10.77 7.64
N ARG A 51 11.47 10.05 7.37
CA ARG A 51 11.44 8.88 6.47
C ARG A 51 10.65 7.74 7.12
N LEU A 52 10.88 7.51 8.41
CA LEU A 52 10.19 6.48 9.18
C LEU A 52 8.69 6.79 9.31
N GLU A 53 8.34 8.04 9.58
CA GLU A 53 6.96 8.52 9.64
C GLU A 53 6.25 8.35 8.30
N ARG A 54 6.85 8.81 7.19
CA ARG A 54 6.30 8.61 5.84
C ARG A 54 6.10 7.13 5.51
N MET A 55 7.06 6.29 5.88
CA MET A 55 6.94 4.84 5.68
C MET A 55 5.77 4.26 6.48
N LEU A 56 5.58 4.65 7.74
CA LEU A 56 4.43 4.24 8.53
C LEU A 56 3.10 4.69 7.91
N HIS A 57 3.04 5.92 7.40
CA HIS A 57 1.87 6.43 6.67
C HIS A 57 1.58 5.60 5.41
N MET A 58 2.60 5.23 4.64
CA MET A 58 2.45 4.37 3.45
C MET A 58 1.98 2.97 3.81
N VAL A 59 2.55 2.36 4.86
CA VAL A 59 2.13 1.04 5.35
C VAL A 59 0.69 1.08 5.84
N PHE A 60 0.29 2.13 6.57
CA PHE A 60 -1.10 2.30 6.98
C PHE A 60 -2.03 2.46 5.76
N GLY A 61 -1.65 3.28 4.80
CA GLY A 61 -2.37 3.45 3.54
C GLY A 61 -2.52 2.13 2.78
N ALA A 62 -1.47 1.30 2.72
CA ALA A 62 -1.50 -0.02 2.10
C ALA A 62 -2.46 -0.99 2.82
N MET A 63 -2.49 -0.98 4.15
CA MET A 63 -3.47 -1.76 4.91
C MET A 63 -4.90 -1.30 4.61
N VAL A 64 -5.15 0.01 4.60
CA VAL A 64 -6.47 0.56 4.24
C VAL A 64 -6.82 0.17 2.80
N LEU A 65 -5.88 0.27 1.85
CA LEU A 65 -6.10 -0.05 0.45
C LEU A 65 -6.63 -1.48 0.24
N ILE A 66 -6.12 -2.43 1.01
CA ILE A 66 -6.44 -3.85 0.84
C ILE A 66 -7.59 -4.31 1.74
N VAL A 67 -7.65 -3.81 2.98
CA VAL A 67 -8.58 -4.31 4.02
C VAL A 67 -9.76 -3.36 4.24
N GLY A 68 -9.57 -2.06 4.01
CA GLY A 68 -10.54 -1.02 4.32
C GLY A 68 -10.38 -0.47 5.74
N LEU A 69 -10.73 0.80 5.93
CA LEU A 69 -10.55 1.51 7.20
C LEU A 69 -11.53 1.04 8.28
N GLU A 70 -12.73 0.60 7.89
CA GLU A 70 -13.74 0.15 8.85
C GLU A 70 -13.27 -1.10 9.61
N GLU A 71 -12.71 -2.09 8.92
CA GLU A 71 -12.19 -3.32 9.54
C GLU A 71 -10.94 -3.04 10.41
N LEU A 72 -10.16 -2.00 10.08
CA LEU A 72 -9.00 -1.59 10.86
C LEU A 72 -9.36 -0.81 12.14
N THR A 73 -10.46 -0.06 12.13
CA THR A 73 -10.89 0.79 13.25
C THR A 73 -11.93 0.11 14.15
N ASN A 74 -12.76 -0.77 13.60
CA ASN A 74 -13.81 -1.50 14.30
C ASN A 74 -13.45 -2.98 14.44
N ILE A 75 -12.40 -3.26 15.24
CA ILE A 75 -11.86 -4.62 15.38
C ILE A 75 -12.85 -5.51 16.16
N ARG A 76 -13.67 -6.27 15.43
CA ARG A 76 -14.62 -7.24 16.02
C ARG A 76 -13.97 -8.60 16.28
N ASN A 77 -13.02 -9.00 15.43
CA ASN A 77 -12.34 -10.28 15.52
C ASN A 77 -10.88 -10.16 15.05
N VAL A 78 -9.95 -10.29 15.99
CA VAL A 78 -8.51 -10.14 15.75
C VAL A 78 -7.96 -11.21 14.80
N GLU A 79 -8.43 -12.46 14.89
CA GLU A 79 -7.95 -13.55 14.03
C GLU A 79 -8.41 -13.37 12.58
N ARG A 80 -9.63 -12.84 12.38
CA ARG A 80 -10.11 -12.47 11.05
C ARG A 80 -9.28 -11.34 10.45
N LEU A 81 -9.06 -10.28 11.22
CA LEU A 81 -8.28 -9.13 10.77
C LEU A 81 -6.84 -9.53 10.38
N LYS A 82 -6.19 -10.38 11.17
CA LYS A 82 -4.85 -10.91 10.84
C LYS A 82 -4.85 -11.66 9.51
N LYS A 83 -5.91 -12.42 9.21
CA LYS A 83 -6.02 -13.15 7.95
C LYS A 83 -6.19 -12.20 6.76
N GLU A 84 -6.98 -11.15 6.91
CA GLU A 84 -7.18 -10.14 5.87
C GLU A 84 -5.90 -9.32 5.64
N LEU A 85 -5.20 -8.93 6.70
CA LEU A 85 -3.93 -8.21 6.63
C LEU A 85 -2.84 -8.99 5.88
N ARG A 86 -2.87 -10.33 5.85
CA ARG A 86 -1.89 -11.12 5.08
C ARG A 86 -1.88 -10.78 3.59
N ALA A 87 -3.02 -10.34 3.04
CA ALA A 87 -3.09 -9.93 1.65
C ALA A 87 -2.27 -8.65 1.37
N SER A 88 -2.09 -7.80 2.38
CA SER A 88 -1.28 -6.58 2.29
C SER A 88 0.23 -6.84 2.46
N TYR A 89 0.65 -8.02 2.92
CA TYR A 89 2.07 -8.30 3.20
C TYR A 89 2.93 -8.21 1.93
N CYS A 90 2.45 -8.73 0.80
CA CYS A 90 3.21 -8.62 -0.46
C CYS A 90 3.48 -7.17 -0.86
N LEU A 91 2.49 -6.29 -0.64
CA LEU A 91 2.61 -4.87 -0.92
C LEU A 91 3.58 -4.22 0.07
N ILE A 92 3.41 -4.46 1.37
CA ILE A 92 4.29 -3.93 2.42
C ILE A 92 5.73 -4.40 2.22
N ASP A 93 5.95 -5.68 1.95
CA ASP A 93 7.28 -6.26 1.71
C ASP A 93 7.94 -5.61 0.48
N SER A 94 7.16 -5.31 -0.57
CA SER A 94 7.68 -4.59 -1.75
C SER A 94 8.06 -3.14 -1.46
N PHE A 95 7.41 -2.49 -0.49
CA PHE A 95 7.80 -1.15 0.00
C PHE A 95 9.08 -1.20 0.84
N LEU A 96 9.25 -2.25 1.64
CA LEU A 96 10.43 -2.42 2.51
C LEU A 96 11.65 -2.94 1.75
N GLY A 97 11.45 -3.55 0.58
CA GLY A 97 12.52 -3.94 -0.33
C GLY A 97 13.20 -2.74 -0.99
N ASN A 98 14.34 -2.99 -1.64
CA ASN A 98 15.02 -1.99 -2.46
C ASN A 98 14.21 -1.74 -3.75
N SER A 99 13.26 -0.81 -3.68
CA SER A 99 12.55 -0.32 -4.86
C SER A 99 13.38 0.79 -5.54
N GLU A 100 13.45 0.77 -6.87
CA GLU A 100 13.99 1.87 -7.65
C GLU A 100 13.02 3.07 -7.73
N LEU A 101 11.79 2.90 -7.23
CA LEU A 101 10.75 3.92 -7.18
C LEU A 101 10.96 4.81 -5.97
N ILE A 102 10.77 6.12 -6.14
CA ILE A 102 11.01 7.14 -5.12
C ILE A 102 9.67 7.67 -4.57
N GLY A 103 8.54 7.16 -5.07
CA GLY A 103 7.22 7.61 -4.69
C GLY A 103 6.86 7.39 -3.23
N ASP A 104 7.46 6.38 -2.59
CA ASP A 104 7.36 6.13 -1.15
C ASP A 104 7.95 7.28 -0.33
N LEU A 105 9.12 7.79 -0.73
CA LEU A 105 9.82 8.87 -0.04
C LEU A 105 9.26 10.24 -0.40
N THR A 106 8.94 10.47 -1.67
CA THR A 106 8.48 11.78 -2.17
C THR A 106 6.99 12.00 -1.96
N GLN A 107 6.22 10.96 -1.65
CA GLN A 107 4.76 11.01 -1.63
C GLN A 107 4.21 11.55 -2.95
N CYS A 108 4.80 11.11 -4.06
CA CYS A 108 4.44 11.49 -5.42
C CYS A 108 4.51 10.26 -6.31
N VAL A 109 3.60 10.14 -7.27
CA VAL A 109 3.64 9.00 -8.19
C VAL A 109 4.80 9.14 -9.17
N ASP A 110 5.58 8.07 -9.32
CA ASP A 110 6.63 8.00 -10.34
C ASP A 110 6.00 7.95 -11.73
N CYS A 111 6.31 8.95 -12.56
CA CYS A 111 5.77 9.09 -13.91
C CYS A 111 6.87 8.97 -14.97
N VAL A 112 6.52 8.47 -16.15
CA VAL A 112 7.39 8.50 -17.34
C VAL A 112 6.63 9.19 -18.46
N ILE A 113 7.28 10.15 -19.12
CA ILE A 113 6.71 10.85 -20.28
C ILE A 113 7.29 10.20 -21.54
N PRO A 114 6.54 9.35 -22.25
CA PRO A 114 7.01 8.73 -23.47
C PRO A 114 6.91 9.73 -24.65
N PRO A 115 7.72 9.56 -25.70
CA PRO A 115 7.64 10.40 -26.90
C PRO A 115 6.26 10.32 -27.60
N GLU A 116 5.56 9.20 -27.43
CA GLU A 116 4.23 8.93 -28.01
C GLU A 116 3.09 9.11 -26.99
N GLY A 117 3.29 9.95 -25.97
CA GLY A 117 2.36 10.10 -24.84
C GLY A 117 0.94 10.51 -25.24
N SER A 118 0.79 11.34 -26.27
CA SER A 118 -0.52 11.77 -26.76
C SER A 118 -1.34 10.61 -27.34
N ALA A 119 -0.72 9.75 -28.15
CA ALA A 119 -1.38 8.58 -28.74
C ALA A 119 -1.81 7.56 -27.67
N MET A 120 -0.95 7.34 -26.67
CA MET A 120 -1.27 6.49 -25.52
C MET A 120 -2.43 7.06 -24.70
N GLN A 121 -2.44 8.38 -24.44
CA GLN A 121 -3.51 9.04 -23.71
C GLN A 121 -4.85 9.00 -24.47
N GLU A 122 -4.85 9.18 -25.78
CA GLU A 122 -6.04 9.08 -26.62
C GLU A 122 -6.62 7.65 -26.58
N THR A 123 -5.76 6.65 -26.73
CA THR A 123 -6.15 5.23 -26.64
C THR A 123 -6.73 4.89 -25.26
N LEU A 124 -6.10 5.37 -24.20
CA LEU A 124 -6.56 5.18 -22.82
C LEU A 124 -7.91 5.85 -22.58
N SER A 125 -8.14 7.04 -23.15
CA SER A 125 -9.39 7.77 -23.02
C SER A 125 -10.54 7.03 -23.74
N GLY A 126 -10.29 6.53 -24.95
CA GLY A 126 -11.24 5.68 -25.66
C GLY A 126 -11.57 4.38 -24.91
N PHE A 127 -10.58 3.78 -24.24
CA PHE A 127 -10.80 2.62 -23.36
C PHE A 127 -11.67 2.98 -22.13
N ALA A 128 -11.40 4.12 -21.48
CA ALA A 128 -12.19 4.59 -20.34
C ALA A 128 -13.66 4.84 -20.73
N GLU A 129 -13.89 5.48 -21.89
CA GLU A 129 -15.24 5.69 -22.44
C GLU A 129 -15.95 4.37 -22.76
N ALA A 130 -15.26 3.43 -23.42
CA ALA A 130 -15.85 2.13 -23.78
C ALA A 130 -16.19 1.26 -22.56
N THR A 131 -15.42 1.38 -21.48
CA THR A 131 -15.67 0.66 -20.20
C THR A 131 -16.60 1.42 -19.25
N GLY A 132 -16.89 2.70 -19.54
CA GLY A 132 -17.67 3.57 -18.66
C GLY A 132 -16.98 3.85 -17.32
N THR A 133 -15.65 3.77 -17.25
CA THR A 133 -14.88 3.94 -16.02
C THR A 133 -14.26 5.33 -15.93
N ALA A 134 -14.32 5.95 -14.75
CA ALA A 134 -13.78 7.29 -14.52
C ALA A 134 -12.27 7.30 -14.17
N PHE A 135 -11.73 6.13 -13.81
CA PHE A 135 -10.37 5.97 -13.29
C PHE A 135 -9.65 4.88 -14.08
N VAL A 136 -8.75 5.32 -14.98
CA VAL A 136 -7.86 4.43 -15.72
C VAL A 136 -6.45 5.00 -15.71
N SER A 137 -5.45 4.14 -15.54
CA SER A 137 -4.03 4.46 -15.71
C SER A 137 -3.30 3.35 -16.47
N LEU A 138 -2.25 3.75 -17.18
CA LEU A 138 -1.32 2.88 -17.88
C LEU A 138 0.03 2.91 -17.16
N LEU A 139 0.57 1.74 -16.88
CA LEU A 139 1.79 1.56 -16.10
C LEU A 139 2.88 0.88 -16.93
N VAL A 140 4.12 1.34 -16.79
CA VAL A 140 5.32 0.67 -17.30
C VAL A 140 6.33 0.57 -16.15
N SER A 141 6.69 -0.67 -15.79
CA SER A 141 7.61 -0.95 -14.67
C SER A 141 7.24 -0.23 -13.37
N GLY A 142 5.95 -0.20 -13.03
CA GLY A 142 5.43 0.45 -11.82
C GLY A 142 5.29 1.97 -11.91
N ARG A 143 5.65 2.60 -13.04
CA ARG A 143 5.52 4.05 -13.27
C ARG A 143 4.33 4.38 -14.14
N VAL A 144 3.64 5.48 -13.86
CA VAL A 144 2.48 5.93 -14.64
C VAL A 144 2.95 6.63 -15.92
N VAL A 145 2.41 6.17 -17.04
CA VAL A 145 2.72 6.68 -18.38
C VAL A 145 1.61 7.59 -18.91
N ALA A 146 0.37 7.18 -18.67
CA ALA A 146 -0.83 7.92 -19.05
C ALA A 146 -1.93 7.59 -18.04
N ALA A 147 -2.84 8.53 -17.79
CA ALA A 147 -4.00 8.27 -16.94
C ALA A 147 -5.13 9.25 -17.24
N THR A 148 -6.35 8.86 -16.90
CA THR A 148 -7.53 9.75 -16.91
C THR A 148 -7.38 10.90 -15.94
N GLU A 149 -8.08 12.01 -16.19
CA GLU A 149 -8.11 13.15 -15.28
C GLU A 149 -8.61 12.77 -13.88
N GLY A 150 -9.61 11.87 -13.80
CA GLY A 150 -10.09 11.33 -12.54
C GLY A 150 -8.99 10.64 -11.73
N TRP A 151 -8.13 9.87 -12.40
CA TRP A 151 -6.99 9.21 -11.78
C TRP A 151 -5.94 10.21 -11.25
N TRP A 152 -5.62 11.26 -12.03
CA TRP A 152 -4.66 12.29 -11.58
C TRP A 152 -5.16 13.13 -10.40
N ARG A 153 -6.48 13.18 -10.18
CA ARG A 153 -7.11 13.86 -9.04
C ARG A 153 -7.13 13.01 -7.77
N LEU A 154 -6.71 11.75 -7.83
CA LEU A 154 -6.57 10.89 -6.66
C LEU A 154 -5.57 11.50 -5.67
N GLY A 155 -5.87 11.36 -4.38
CA GLY A 155 -5.01 11.89 -3.33
C GLY A 155 -3.74 11.06 -3.15
N MET A 156 -2.82 11.54 -2.33
CA MET A 156 -1.83 10.66 -1.69
C MET A 156 -2.46 10.07 -0.44
N PRO A 157 -2.29 8.78 -0.09
CA PRO A 157 -1.30 7.86 -0.65
C PRO A 157 -1.79 6.98 -1.82
N GLU A 158 -3.09 6.94 -2.12
CA GLU A 158 -3.70 6.07 -3.14
C GLU A 158 -3.03 6.12 -4.52
N ALA A 159 -2.70 7.31 -5.04
CA ALA A 159 -2.07 7.42 -6.36
C ALA A 159 -0.63 6.84 -6.42
N VAL A 160 0.05 6.68 -5.28
CA VAL A 160 1.33 5.93 -5.21
C VAL A 160 1.09 4.45 -4.97
N LEU A 161 0.16 4.12 -4.06
CA LEU A 161 -0.12 2.75 -3.65
C LEU A 161 -0.70 1.90 -4.79
N LEU A 162 -1.53 2.46 -5.67
CA LEU A 162 -2.17 1.71 -6.77
C LEU A 162 -1.14 1.19 -7.80
N PRO A 163 -0.25 2.02 -8.38
CA PRO A 163 0.84 1.54 -9.23
C PRO A 163 1.72 0.51 -8.54
N TRP A 164 2.00 0.73 -7.26
CA TRP A 164 2.86 -0.15 -6.47
C TRP A 164 2.22 -1.52 -6.23
N LEU A 165 0.91 -1.54 -5.93
CA LEU A 165 0.12 -2.76 -5.83
C LEU A 165 0.24 -3.58 -7.11
N VAL A 166 0.00 -2.97 -8.27
CA VAL A 166 0.13 -3.65 -9.56
C VAL A 166 1.56 -4.20 -9.75
N GLY A 167 2.59 -3.43 -9.41
CA GLY A 167 3.99 -3.86 -9.51
C GLY A 167 4.37 -4.99 -8.55
N SER A 168 3.75 -5.05 -7.36
CA SER A 168 3.99 -6.09 -6.35
C SER A 168 3.37 -7.44 -6.72
N LEU A 169 2.39 -7.46 -7.62
CA LEU A 169 1.65 -8.67 -7.97
C LEU A 169 2.37 -9.45 -9.08
N PRO A 170 2.27 -10.79 -9.10
CA PRO A 170 2.81 -11.59 -10.20
C PRO A 170 2.22 -11.18 -11.56
N PRO A 171 3.00 -11.24 -12.67
CA PRO A 171 2.51 -10.92 -14.00
C PRO A 171 1.27 -11.74 -14.36
N GLN A 172 0.17 -11.06 -14.71
CA GLN A 172 -1.10 -11.70 -15.07
C GLN A 172 -1.85 -10.84 -16.09
N ALA A 173 -2.61 -11.47 -17.00
CA ALA A 173 -3.32 -10.78 -18.07
C ALA A 173 -4.52 -9.92 -17.60
N ALA A 174 -5.19 -10.33 -16.51
CA ALA A 174 -6.28 -9.58 -15.89
C ALA A 174 -6.48 -9.99 -14.43
N ARG A 175 -6.84 -9.04 -13.57
CA ARG A 175 -7.17 -9.26 -12.15
C ARG A 175 -8.34 -8.36 -11.77
N ASP A 176 -9.28 -8.91 -11.01
CA ASP A 176 -10.31 -8.14 -10.29
C ASP A 176 -9.92 -8.17 -8.81
N TYR A 177 -9.54 -7.02 -8.28
CA TYR A 177 -9.06 -6.88 -6.91
C TYR A 177 -9.79 -5.70 -6.24
N PRO A 178 -10.57 -5.94 -5.18
CA PRO A 178 -11.24 -4.84 -4.49
C PRO A 178 -10.19 -3.96 -3.80
N VAL A 179 -10.24 -2.66 -4.06
CA VAL A 179 -9.34 -1.67 -3.42
C VAL A 179 -10.14 -0.56 -2.76
N TYR A 180 -9.69 -0.12 -1.59
CA TYR A 180 -10.26 1.03 -0.89
C TYR A 180 -9.35 2.23 -1.04
N LEU A 181 -9.89 3.39 -1.37
CA LEU A 181 -9.08 4.59 -1.52
C LEU A 181 -8.85 5.22 -0.13
N PRO A 182 -7.63 5.23 0.44
CA PRO A 182 -7.43 5.61 1.84
C PRO A 182 -7.92 7.03 2.20
N HIS A 183 -8.01 7.93 1.21
CA HIS A 183 -8.63 9.25 1.41
C HIS A 183 -9.92 9.42 0.62
N GLY A 184 -9.99 8.94 -0.62
CA GLY A 184 -11.17 9.12 -1.46
C GLY A 184 -12.40 8.38 -0.94
N SER A 185 -12.23 7.14 -0.49
CA SER A 185 -13.33 6.26 -0.09
C SER A 185 -12.82 5.07 0.74
N PRO A 186 -12.40 5.32 1.99
CA PRO A 186 -11.68 4.32 2.78
C PRO A 186 -12.57 3.16 3.27
N THR A 187 -13.90 3.27 3.13
CA THR A 187 -14.89 2.28 3.60
C THR A 187 -15.66 1.60 2.48
N VAL A 188 -15.53 2.07 1.22
CA VAL A 188 -16.24 1.51 0.07
C VAL A 188 -15.22 0.93 -0.91
N PRO A 189 -15.29 -0.36 -1.25
CA PRO A 189 -14.37 -0.97 -2.18
C PRO A 189 -14.71 -0.59 -3.63
N HIS A 190 -13.69 -0.25 -4.40
CA HIS A 190 -13.73 -0.08 -5.85
C HIS A 190 -13.22 -1.34 -6.55
N ARG A 191 -13.71 -1.56 -7.78
CA ARG A 191 -13.32 -2.68 -8.66
C ARG A 191 -12.98 -2.16 -10.04
#